data_AF-A0A5J5EU75-F1
#
_entry.id   AF-A0A5J5EU75-F1
#
_cell.length_a   1.000
_cell.length_b   1.000
_cell.length_c   1.000
_cell.angle_alpha   90.00
_cell.angle_beta   90.00
_cell.angle_gamma   90.00
#
_symmetry.space_group_name_H-M   'P 1'
#
loop_
_entity.id
_entity.type
_entity.pdbx_description
1 polymer ?
#
loop_
_entity_poly.entity_id
_entity_poly.type
_entity_poly.pdbx_seq_one_letter_code
_entity_poly.pdbx_strand_id
1 'polypeptide(L)'
;MTTQAPPPALSTASSSDGKATSGSWYTAYGIPAVAPASISTYTFTSKSLEGQVFTHSSFSPGWGVQAPVDNSTLTWLGAPIINTLISFAITALFPSLSQPAITDLRNALTSRALHAHLCRLLQLPQYLRTSSPTVLQSDRVLAELFEAFIAGVAKDLGLGRWEELYRFYFQLLEPFIHAFHALYHQHLSAPSREKRRQELAPWTSKLMEYAAKNKLEPPKFEFESNGAQGQEITWSCIVVLGGRQVARGTAGSKLEAKHIASADAMRALPQHGGDQAALNQRRKKKELFRKAARGRGGGAVGMQPMAGHVGAGMPGGLGTVGGTGMAGLGTIAGTGMAGLGTIGGTGMAGLGTIGGTGMAGMTLLEMFAPQPTQTQPPPPGSR
;
A
#
# COMPACT_ATOMS: atom_id res chain seq x y z
N MET A 1 -46.04 26.62 25.65
CA MET A 1 -44.65 26.93 26.03
C MET A 1 -44.06 25.70 26.69
N THR A 2 -43.33 24.90 25.90
CA THR A 2 -42.61 23.73 26.43
C THR A 2 -41.36 23.61 25.57
N THR A 3 -40.24 24.02 26.14
CA THR A 3 -38.90 24.09 25.52
C THR A 3 -38.31 22.68 25.42
N GLN A 4 -38.07 22.22 24.19
CA GLN A 4 -37.42 20.94 23.90
C GLN A 4 -35.90 21.16 23.89
N ALA A 5 -35.17 20.44 24.75
CA ALA A 5 -33.71 20.48 24.82
C ALA A 5 -33.06 19.80 23.60
N PRO A 6 -31.88 20.25 23.13
CA PRO A 6 -31.19 19.64 21.99
C PRO A 6 -30.57 18.27 22.35
N PRO A 7 -30.43 17.34 21.40
CA PRO A 7 -29.85 16.02 21.64
C PRO A 7 -28.33 16.10 21.91
N PRO A 8 -27.76 15.21 22.74
CA PRO A 8 -26.35 15.22 23.06
C PRO A 8 -25.49 14.73 21.88
N ALA A 9 -24.29 15.33 21.78
CA ALA A 9 -23.28 15.10 20.76
C ALA A 9 -22.79 13.64 20.69
N LEU A 10 -22.40 13.21 19.48
CA LEU A 10 -21.80 11.90 19.21
C LEU A 10 -20.61 11.65 20.14
N SER A 11 -20.71 10.59 20.93
CA SER A 11 -19.61 10.03 21.71
C SER A 11 -18.74 9.17 20.79
N THR A 12 -17.47 9.54 20.67
CA THR A 12 -16.43 8.75 20.01
C THR A 12 -16.16 7.48 20.79
N ALA A 13 -16.52 6.33 20.22
CA ALA A 13 -16.22 5.02 20.78
C ALA A 13 -14.71 4.78 20.82
N SER A 14 -14.19 4.54 22.02
CA SER A 14 -12.82 4.09 22.28
C SER A 14 -12.65 2.63 21.86
N SER A 15 -11.77 2.38 20.88
CA SER A 15 -11.29 1.03 20.58
C SER A 15 -9.96 0.77 21.29
N SER A 16 -9.96 -0.11 22.29
CA SER A 16 -8.75 -0.73 22.82
C SER A 16 -8.53 -2.12 22.19
N ASP A 17 -7.25 -2.48 22.10
CA ASP A 17 -6.69 -3.82 21.84
C ASP A 17 -6.57 -4.29 20.38
N GLY A 18 -5.45 -3.91 19.79
CA GLY A 18 -4.84 -4.55 18.65
C GLY A 18 -3.48 -3.91 18.36
N LYS A 19 -2.40 -4.67 18.56
CA LYS A 19 -1.00 -4.31 18.23
C LYS A 19 -0.97 -3.52 16.92
N ALA A 20 -0.67 -2.22 16.98
CA ALA A 20 -0.69 -1.32 15.83
C ALA A 20 0.40 -1.72 14.82
N THR A 21 0.04 -2.62 13.90
CA THR A 21 0.79 -2.82 12.67
C THR A 21 0.73 -1.51 11.88
N SER A 22 1.83 -1.13 11.26
CA SER A 22 1.84 -0.05 10.26
C SER A 22 0.62 -0.24 9.34
N GLY A 23 -0.31 0.71 9.33
CA GLY A 23 -1.60 0.54 8.65
C GLY A 23 -1.42 0.09 7.21
N SER A 24 -2.19 -0.90 6.77
CA SER A 24 -2.15 -1.40 5.40
C SER A 24 -2.42 -0.26 4.40
N TRP A 25 -1.80 -0.31 3.22
CA TRP A 25 -1.82 0.79 2.24
C TRP A 25 -3.25 1.23 1.86
N TYR A 26 -4.17 0.26 1.76
CA TYR A 26 -5.56 0.48 1.37
C TYR A 26 -6.40 1.17 2.45
N THR A 27 -6.00 1.10 3.73
CA THR A 27 -6.71 1.78 4.83
C THR A 27 -6.70 3.30 4.65
N ALA A 28 -5.63 3.85 4.06
CA ALA A 28 -5.51 5.29 3.79
C ALA A 28 -6.48 5.80 2.70
N TYR A 29 -6.97 4.91 1.84
CA TYR A 29 -7.87 5.27 0.73
C TYR A 29 -9.33 4.95 1.02
N GLY A 30 -9.62 4.11 2.02
CA GLY A 30 -10.96 3.64 2.31
C GLY A 30 -11.49 2.66 1.26
N ILE A 31 -12.79 2.38 1.32
CA ILE A 31 -13.47 1.51 0.34
C ILE A 31 -13.83 2.36 -0.89
N PRO A 32 -13.40 1.98 -2.10
CA PRO A 32 -13.73 2.72 -3.31
C PRO A 32 -15.24 2.76 -3.56
N ALA A 33 -15.75 3.93 -3.95
CA ALA A 33 -17.11 4.06 -4.43
C ALA A 33 -17.20 3.48 -5.85
N VAL A 34 -17.89 2.36 -6.00
CA VAL A 34 -18.12 1.71 -7.28
C VAL A 34 -19.62 1.64 -7.57
N ALA A 35 -19.99 1.66 -8.85
CA ALA A 35 -21.38 1.46 -9.23
C ALA A 35 -21.84 0.06 -8.78
N PRO A 36 -22.99 -0.07 -8.11
CA PRO A 36 -23.50 -1.38 -7.75
C PRO A 36 -23.78 -2.13 -9.05
N ALA A 37 -23.15 -3.30 -9.21
CA ALA A 37 -23.59 -4.24 -10.23
C ALA A 37 -25.08 -4.57 -9.97
N SER A 38 -25.80 -5.02 -11.00
CA SER A 38 -27.13 -5.60 -10.80
C SER A 38 -26.95 -6.93 -10.04
N ILE A 39 -26.87 -6.85 -8.72
CA ILE A 39 -26.52 -7.97 -7.87
C ILE A 39 -27.81 -8.70 -7.52
N SER A 40 -28.02 -9.86 -8.14
CA SER A 40 -29.06 -10.79 -7.71
C SER A 40 -28.60 -11.48 -6.42
N THR A 41 -29.46 -11.53 -5.41
CA THR A 41 -29.25 -12.39 -4.24
C THR A 41 -29.29 -13.86 -4.67
N TYR A 42 -28.42 -14.69 -4.08
CA TYR A 42 -28.38 -16.13 -4.32
C TYR A 42 -29.57 -16.83 -3.64
N THR A 43 -30.26 -17.73 -4.34
CA THR A 43 -31.35 -18.52 -3.77
C THR A 43 -30.85 -19.92 -3.42
N PHE A 44 -30.85 -20.25 -2.13
CA PHE A 44 -30.42 -21.55 -1.66
C PHE A 44 -31.43 -22.66 -1.96
N THR A 45 -30.92 -23.76 -2.48
CA THR A 45 -31.63 -25.03 -2.67
C THR A 45 -31.87 -25.70 -1.32
N SER A 46 -30.83 -25.79 -0.48
CA SER A 46 -30.92 -26.35 0.87
C SER A 46 -31.34 -25.29 1.90
N LYS A 47 -32.59 -25.37 2.39
CA LYS A 47 -33.11 -24.49 3.46
C LYS A 47 -32.43 -24.70 4.81
N SER A 48 -31.93 -25.91 5.07
CA SER A 48 -31.12 -26.18 6.26
C SER A 48 -29.79 -25.42 6.22
N LEU A 49 -29.12 -25.44 5.05
CA LEU A 49 -27.86 -24.73 4.85
C LEU A 49 -28.06 -23.21 4.87
N GLU A 50 -29.12 -22.71 4.23
CA GLU A 50 -29.52 -21.30 4.31
C GLU A 50 -29.75 -20.87 5.76
N GLY A 51 -30.49 -21.69 6.52
CA GLY A 51 -30.68 -21.49 7.95
C GLY A 51 -29.36 -21.42 8.71
N GLN A 52 -28.40 -22.31 8.42
CA GLN A 52 -27.08 -22.29 9.05
C GLN A 52 -26.31 -21.01 8.72
N VAL A 53 -26.24 -20.59 7.44
CA VAL A 53 -25.56 -19.36 6.98
C VAL A 53 -26.02 -18.14 7.80
N PHE A 54 -27.32 -18.04 8.02
CA PHE A 54 -27.95 -16.91 8.68
C PHE A 54 -28.22 -17.14 10.18
N THR A 55 -27.37 -17.91 10.86
CA THR A 55 -27.41 -18.08 12.32
C THR A 55 -26.10 -17.66 12.96
N HIS A 56 -26.13 -16.58 13.73
CA HIS A 56 -24.97 -16.16 14.51
C HIS A 56 -24.85 -17.01 15.79
N SER A 57 -23.62 -17.23 16.28
CA SER A 57 -23.36 -18.03 17.49
C SER A 57 -24.01 -17.49 18.76
N SER A 58 -24.33 -16.19 18.81
CA SER A 58 -25.09 -15.60 19.92
C SER A 58 -26.58 -15.95 19.90
N PHE A 59 -27.10 -16.51 18.81
CA PHE A 59 -28.52 -16.84 18.69
C PHE A 59 -28.87 -17.95 19.69
N SER A 60 -29.76 -17.63 20.62
CA SER A 60 -30.34 -18.61 21.53
C SER A 60 -31.79 -18.80 21.14
N PRO A 61 -32.22 -20.02 20.75
CA PRO A 61 -33.64 -20.27 20.72
C PRO A 61 -34.17 -20.23 22.17
N GLY A 62 -35.46 -19.96 22.34
CA GLY A 62 -36.09 -19.92 23.65
C GLY A 62 -35.89 -21.23 24.44
N TRP A 63 -36.20 -21.18 25.74
CA TRP A 63 -36.06 -22.30 26.66
C TRP A 63 -36.67 -23.60 26.13
N GLY A 64 -35.92 -24.70 26.25
CA GLY A 64 -36.37 -26.04 25.86
C GLY A 64 -36.25 -26.38 24.37
N VAL A 65 -35.70 -25.48 23.55
CA VAL A 65 -35.48 -25.71 22.11
C VAL A 65 -33.98 -25.92 21.83
N GLN A 66 -33.64 -26.93 21.03
CA GLN A 66 -32.28 -27.17 20.57
C GLN A 66 -31.79 -25.97 19.73
N ALA A 67 -30.61 -25.43 20.07
CA ALA A 67 -29.95 -24.40 19.26
C ALA A 67 -29.72 -24.90 17.82
N PRO A 68 -30.11 -24.12 16.79
CA PRO A 68 -29.71 -24.44 15.44
C PRO A 68 -28.18 -24.34 15.31
N VAL A 69 -27.63 -25.05 14.34
CA VAL A 69 -26.19 -24.96 14.03
C VAL A 69 -25.89 -23.54 13.55
N ASP A 70 -24.88 -22.91 14.14
CA ASP A 70 -24.43 -21.57 13.76
C ASP A 70 -23.54 -21.56 12.51
N ASN A 71 -23.21 -20.36 12.05
CA ASN A 71 -22.43 -20.12 10.86
C ASN A 71 -20.91 -20.20 11.05
N SER A 72 -20.40 -20.48 12.26
CA SER A 72 -18.96 -20.42 12.56
C SER A 72 -18.10 -21.31 11.66
N THR A 73 -18.55 -22.54 11.40
CA THR A 73 -17.86 -23.49 10.51
C THR A 73 -17.90 -23.02 9.05
N LEU A 74 -18.98 -22.36 8.64
CA LEU A 74 -19.09 -21.77 7.31
C LEU A 74 -18.18 -20.56 7.15
N THR A 75 -18.10 -19.69 8.17
CA THR A 75 -17.14 -18.57 8.19
C THR A 75 -15.71 -19.09 8.01
N TRP A 76 -15.32 -20.09 8.80
CA TRP A 76 -13.99 -20.71 8.69
C TRP A 76 -13.71 -21.27 7.29
N LEU A 77 -14.69 -21.92 6.67
CA LEU A 77 -14.58 -22.46 5.30
C LEU A 77 -14.57 -21.36 4.22
N GLY A 78 -15.28 -20.26 4.47
CA GLY A 78 -15.46 -19.16 3.51
C GLY A 78 -14.19 -18.38 3.24
N ALA A 79 -13.41 -18.09 4.29
CA ALA A 79 -12.15 -17.36 4.17
C ALA A 79 -11.16 -17.97 3.14
N PRO A 80 -10.82 -19.27 3.16
CA PRO A 80 -9.94 -19.87 2.16
C PRO A 80 -10.59 -19.95 0.76
N ILE A 81 -11.90 -20.16 0.66
CA ILE A 81 -12.62 -20.14 -0.63
C ILE A 81 -12.50 -18.76 -1.27
N ILE A 82 -12.79 -17.69 -0.53
CA ILE A 82 -12.66 -16.32 -0.98
C ILE A 82 -11.23 -16.01 -1.42
N ASN A 83 -10.23 -16.38 -0.61
CA ASN A 83 -8.81 -16.22 -0.96
C ASN A 83 -8.45 -16.92 -2.27
N THR A 84 -9.06 -18.08 -2.55
CA THR A 84 -8.85 -18.83 -3.79
C THR A 84 -9.49 -18.11 -4.96
N LEU A 85 -10.78 -17.76 -4.86
CA LEU A 85 -11.54 -17.06 -5.90
C LEU A 85 -10.87 -15.75 -6.30
N ILE A 86 -10.44 -14.94 -5.33
CA ILE A 86 -9.78 -13.67 -5.60
C ILE A 86 -8.38 -13.84 -6.19
N SER A 87 -7.66 -14.89 -5.79
CA SER A 87 -6.34 -15.17 -6.38
C SER A 87 -6.47 -15.51 -7.86
N PHE A 88 -7.47 -16.33 -8.24
CA PHE A 88 -7.78 -16.58 -9.66
C PHE A 88 -8.14 -15.29 -10.41
N ALA A 89 -8.97 -14.44 -9.82
CA ALA A 89 -9.38 -13.20 -10.46
C ALA A 89 -8.21 -12.22 -10.69
N ILE A 90 -7.37 -12.01 -9.69
CA ILE A 90 -6.22 -11.10 -9.79
C ILE A 90 -5.21 -11.59 -10.82
N THR A 91 -4.86 -12.88 -10.81
CA THR A 91 -3.84 -13.42 -11.74
C THR A 91 -4.34 -13.49 -13.17
N ALA A 92 -5.64 -13.68 -13.39
CA ALA A 92 -6.24 -13.61 -14.71
C ALA A 92 -6.31 -12.17 -15.25
N LEU A 93 -6.73 -11.20 -14.43
CA LEU A 93 -6.87 -9.80 -14.85
C LEU A 93 -5.53 -9.08 -15.01
N PHE A 94 -4.55 -9.38 -14.14
CA PHE A 94 -3.29 -8.65 -14.06
C PHE A 94 -2.06 -9.60 -14.06
N PRO A 95 -1.82 -10.34 -15.15
CA PRO A 95 -0.76 -11.36 -15.21
C PRO A 95 0.67 -10.81 -15.06
N SER A 96 0.86 -9.48 -15.18
CA SER A 96 2.16 -8.83 -15.04
C SER A 96 2.48 -8.38 -13.61
N LEU A 97 1.54 -8.50 -12.66
CA LEU A 97 1.80 -8.13 -11.26
C LEU A 97 2.84 -9.07 -10.62
N SER A 98 3.72 -8.49 -9.81
CA SER A 98 4.66 -9.27 -9.00
C SER A 98 3.94 -9.97 -7.85
N GLN A 99 4.52 -11.06 -7.34
CA GLN A 99 3.94 -11.81 -6.21
C GLN A 99 3.63 -10.93 -4.97
N PRO A 100 4.50 -9.97 -4.57
CA PRO A 100 4.16 -9.04 -3.50
C PRO A 100 2.95 -8.15 -3.84
N ALA A 101 2.86 -7.63 -5.06
CA ALA A 101 1.74 -6.81 -5.49
C ALA A 101 0.41 -7.58 -5.53
N ILE A 102 0.44 -8.85 -6.00
CA ILE A 102 -0.72 -9.75 -5.95
C ILE A 102 -1.16 -9.95 -4.49
N THR A 103 -0.21 -10.16 -3.58
CA THR A 103 -0.49 -10.37 -2.15
C THR A 103 -1.09 -9.12 -1.52
N ASP A 104 -0.53 -7.95 -1.79
CA ASP A 104 -1.02 -6.66 -1.27
C ASP A 104 -2.41 -6.31 -1.80
N LEU A 105 -2.66 -6.55 -3.08
CA LEU A 105 -3.97 -6.33 -3.70
C LEU A 105 -5.00 -7.32 -3.13
N ARG A 106 -4.65 -8.60 -3.00
CA ARG A 106 -5.49 -9.61 -2.35
C ARG A 106 -5.86 -9.19 -0.93
N ASN A 107 -4.89 -8.75 -0.13
CA ASN A 107 -5.14 -8.33 1.26
C ASN A 107 -6.12 -7.14 1.34
N ALA A 108 -6.11 -6.23 0.36
CA ALA A 108 -7.11 -5.17 0.27
C ALA A 108 -8.51 -5.73 -0.02
N LEU A 109 -8.58 -6.66 -0.99
CA LEU A 109 -9.81 -7.29 -1.47
C LEU A 109 -10.40 -8.35 -0.53
N THR A 110 -9.63 -8.79 0.45
CA THR A 110 -10.09 -9.69 1.53
C THR A 110 -10.08 -9.01 2.91
N SER A 111 -10.01 -7.68 2.92
CA SER A 111 -10.06 -6.92 4.16
C SER A 111 -11.44 -7.00 4.82
N ARG A 112 -11.45 -7.01 6.16
CA ARG A 112 -12.70 -7.00 6.96
C ARG A 112 -13.63 -5.86 6.55
N ALA A 113 -13.08 -4.67 6.33
CA ALA A 113 -13.85 -3.50 5.93
C ALA A 113 -14.59 -3.74 4.60
N LEU A 114 -13.90 -4.30 3.60
CA LEU A 114 -14.53 -4.62 2.33
C LEU A 114 -15.55 -5.75 2.46
N HIS A 115 -15.25 -6.86 3.15
CA HIS A 115 -16.21 -7.94 3.37
C HIS A 115 -17.49 -7.45 4.10
N ALA A 116 -17.34 -6.61 5.12
CA ALA A 116 -18.48 -6.00 5.81
C ALA A 116 -19.30 -5.08 4.89
N HIS A 117 -18.63 -4.35 3.99
CA HIS A 117 -19.30 -3.54 2.98
C HIS A 117 -20.07 -4.37 1.96
N LEU A 118 -19.47 -5.45 1.43
CA LEU A 118 -20.12 -6.38 0.52
C LEU A 118 -21.33 -7.07 1.17
N CYS A 119 -21.21 -7.43 2.45
CA CYS A 119 -22.32 -7.96 3.24
C CYS A 119 -23.53 -7.02 3.24
N ARG A 120 -23.30 -5.72 3.45
CA ARG A 120 -24.33 -4.69 3.42
C ARG A 120 -24.89 -4.46 2.02
N LEU A 121 -24.03 -4.46 0.98
CA LEU A 121 -24.46 -4.32 -0.41
C LEU A 121 -25.41 -5.44 -0.84
N LEU A 122 -25.13 -6.67 -0.39
CA LEU A 122 -25.99 -7.84 -0.61
C LEU A 122 -27.22 -7.88 0.31
N GLN A 123 -27.37 -6.90 1.20
CA GLN A 123 -28.42 -6.84 2.22
C GLN A 123 -28.54 -8.13 3.04
N LEU A 124 -27.44 -8.85 3.28
CA LEU A 124 -27.42 -10.06 4.10
C LEU A 124 -27.80 -9.84 5.58
N PRO A 125 -27.49 -8.69 6.23
CA PRO A 125 -27.74 -8.51 7.66
C PRO A 125 -29.20 -8.69 8.08
N GLN A 126 -30.16 -8.41 7.18
CA GLN A 126 -31.60 -8.53 7.49
C GLN A 126 -32.07 -9.97 7.71
N TYR A 127 -31.29 -10.96 7.23
CA TYR A 127 -31.62 -12.37 7.38
C TYR A 127 -30.96 -13.00 8.62
N LEU A 128 -29.97 -12.34 9.22
CA LEU A 128 -29.17 -12.91 10.31
C LEU A 128 -29.98 -13.06 11.60
N ARG A 129 -30.07 -14.29 12.10
CA ARG A 129 -30.62 -14.61 13.42
C ARG A 129 -29.56 -14.36 14.50
N THR A 130 -29.88 -13.49 15.45
CA THR A 130 -29.00 -13.09 16.57
C THR A 130 -29.87 -12.71 17.77
N SER A 131 -29.33 -12.88 18.99
CA SER A 131 -30.01 -12.47 20.23
C SER A 131 -29.94 -10.98 20.52
N SER A 132 -29.11 -10.21 19.79
CA SER A 132 -29.01 -8.76 19.96
C SER A 132 -28.87 -8.03 18.62
N PRO A 133 -29.63 -6.93 18.39
CA PRO A 133 -29.49 -6.13 17.18
C PRO A 133 -28.16 -5.36 17.11
N THR A 134 -27.48 -5.14 18.25
CA THR A 134 -26.17 -4.45 18.27
C THR A 134 -25.08 -5.23 17.54
N VAL A 135 -25.25 -6.55 17.41
CA VAL A 135 -24.36 -7.44 16.66
C VAL A 135 -24.23 -7.00 15.19
N LEU A 136 -25.31 -6.46 14.60
CA LEU A 136 -25.34 -6.01 13.21
C LEU A 136 -24.55 -4.71 12.97
N GLN A 137 -24.12 -4.02 14.03
CA GLN A 137 -23.25 -2.84 13.94
C GLN A 137 -21.77 -3.21 13.84
N SER A 138 -21.41 -4.47 14.09
CA SER A 138 -20.02 -4.94 14.10
C SER A 138 -19.56 -5.32 12.70
N ASP A 139 -18.60 -4.57 12.14
CA ASP A 139 -17.94 -4.92 10.87
C ASP A 139 -17.31 -6.32 10.91
N ARG A 140 -16.86 -6.77 12.07
CA ARG A 140 -16.36 -8.14 12.23
C ARG A 140 -17.45 -9.16 11.92
N VAL A 141 -18.63 -9.01 12.51
CA VAL A 141 -19.73 -9.96 12.32
C VAL A 141 -20.25 -9.91 10.89
N LEU A 142 -20.32 -8.72 10.29
CA LEU A 142 -20.75 -8.58 8.91
C LEU A 142 -19.76 -9.21 7.92
N ALA A 143 -18.46 -9.07 8.16
CA ALA A 143 -17.44 -9.74 7.36
C ALA A 143 -17.52 -11.27 7.51
N GLU A 144 -17.66 -11.78 8.74
CA GLU A 144 -17.80 -13.21 9.03
C GLU A 144 -19.09 -13.79 8.41
N LEU A 145 -20.19 -13.01 8.37
CA LEU A 145 -21.43 -13.37 7.67
C LEU A 145 -21.24 -13.44 6.16
N PHE A 146 -20.50 -12.50 5.56
CA PHE A 146 -20.17 -12.56 4.14
C PHE A 146 -19.35 -13.80 3.80
N GLU A 147 -18.35 -14.14 4.61
CA GLU A 147 -17.56 -15.36 4.44
C GLU A 147 -18.42 -16.62 4.56
N ALA A 148 -19.29 -16.69 5.58
CA ALA A 148 -20.22 -17.79 5.76
C ALA A 148 -21.21 -17.93 4.58
N PHE A 149 -21.68 -16.81 4.04
CA PHE A 149 -22.56 -16.79 2.88
C PHE A 149 -21.86 -17.38 1.65
N ILE A 150 -20.64 -16.96 1.33
CA ILE A 150 -19.88 -17.53 0.20
C ILE A 150 -19.61 -19.03 0.40
N ALA A 151 -19.28 -19.46 1.62
CA ALA A 151 -19.14 -20.89 1.92
C ALA A 151 -20.45 -21.67 1.77
N GLY A 152 -21.58 -21.07 2.16
CA GLY A 152 -22.91 -21.61 1.94
C GLY A 152 -23.20 -21.79 0.45
N VAL A 153 -22.99 -20.76 -0.36
CA VAL A 153 -23.17 -20.83 -1.81
C VAL A 153 -22.29 -21.93 -2.41
N ALA A 154 -21.02 -22.01 -2.01
CA ALA A 154 -20.11 -23.04 -2.47
C ALA A 154 -20.57 -24.46 -2.10
N LYS A 155 -21.12 -24.65 -0.89
CA LYS A 155 -21.68 -25.94 -0.46
C LYS A 155 -22.97 -26.32 -1.18
N ASP A 156 -23.86 -25.35 -1.41
CA ASP A 156 -25.13 -25.59 -2.11
C ASP A 156 -24.87 -25.92 -3.59
N LEU A 157 -23.89 -25.24 -4.20
CA LEU A 157 -23.41 -25.52 -5.55
C LEU A 157 -22.68 -26.86 -5.65
N GLY A 158 -21.86 -27.20 -4.65
CA GLY A 158 -20.94 -28.33 -4.70
C GLY A 158 -19.75 -28.07 -5.63
N LEU A 159 -18.77 -28.97 -5.61
CA LEU A 159 -17.51 -28.79 -6.36
C LEU A 159 -17.70 -28.79 -7.90
N GLY A 160 -18.74 -29.48 -8.40
CA GLY A 160 -19.02 -29.57 -9.83
C GLY A 160 -19.50 -28.26 -10.48
N ARG A 161 -19.92 -27.28 -9.69
CA ARG A 161 -20.44 -25.98 -10.15
C ARG A 161 -19.55 -24.81 -9.70
N TRP A 162 -18.24 -25.05 -9.64
CA TRP A 162 -17.26 -24.03 -9.23
C TRP A 162 -17.29 -22.80 -10.13
N GLU A 163 -17.49 -22.97 -11.44
CA GLU A 163 -17.58 -21.85 -12.40
C GLU A 163 -18.75 -20.91 -12.09
N GLU A 164 -19.88 -21.45 -11.63
CA GLU A 164 -21.03 -20.64 -11.22
C GLU A 164 -20.72 -19.82 -9.96
N LEU A 165 -20.03 -20.41 -8.98
CA LEU A 165 -19.54 -19.72 -7.79
C LEU A 165 -18.57 -18.60 -8.17
N TYR A 166 -17.59 -18.90 -9.04
CA TYR A 166 -16.60 -17.93 -9.50
C TYR A 166 -17.27 -16.78 -10.23
N ARG A 167 -18.18 -17.05 -11.17
CA ARG A 167 -18.89 -16.01 -11.92
C ARG A 167 -19.71 -15.10 -10.99
N PHE A 168 -20.45 -15.69 -10.04
CA PHE A 168 -21.21 -14.94 -9.04
C PHE A 168 -20.29 -14.03 -8.20
N TYR A 169 -19.22 -14.58 -7.66
CA TYR A 169 -18.26 -13.83 -6.83
C TYR A 169 -17.53 -12.75 -7.63
N PHE A 170 -17.13 -13.06 -8.87
CA PHE A 170 -16.42 -12.13 -9.75
C PHE A 170 -17.29 -10.95 -10.15
N GLN A 171 -18.56 -11.17 -10.53
CA GLN A 171 -19.49 -10.08 -10.85
C GLN A 171 -19.67 -9.08 -9.71
N LEU A 172 -19.63 -9.56 -8.46
CA LEU A 172 -19.69 -8.72 -7.27
C LEU A 172 -18.40 -7.92 -7.06
N LEU A 173 -17.24 -8.53 -7.32
CA LEU A 173 -15.95 -8.00 -6.89
C LEU A 173 -15.15 -7.28 -7.97
N GLU A 174 -15.35 -7.58 -9.24
CA GLU A 174 -14.67 -6.97 -10.40
C GLU A 174 -14.52 -5.44 -10.31
N PRO A 175 -15.57 -4.65 -10.02
CA PRO A 175 -15.40 -3.20 -9.93
C PRO A 175 -14.46 -2.79 -8.78
N PHE A 176 -14.46 -3.51 -7.66
CA PHE A 176 -13.53 -3.28 -6.56
C PHE A 176 -12.11 -3.71 -6.93
N ILE A 177 -11.93 -4.81 -7.67
CA ILE A 177 -10.62 -5.28 -8.14
C ILE A 177 -9.94 -4.18 -8.97
N HIS A 178 -10.65 -3.62 -9.94
CA HIS A 178 -10.12 -2.54 -10.77
C HIS A 178 -9.85 -1.26 -9.98
N ALA A 179 -10.76 -0.89 -9.08
CA ALA A 179 -10.61 0.31 -8.26
C ALA A 179 -9.41 0.21 -7.30
N PHE A 180 -9.24 -0.91 -6.58
CA PHE A 180 -8.09 -1.12 -5.73
C PHE A 180 -6.79 -1.24 -6.52
N HIS A 181 -6.81 -1.86 -7.70
CA HIS A 181 -5.62 -1.90 -8.56
C HIS A 181 -5.18 -0.48 -8.98
N ALA A 182 -6.11 0.40 -9.35
CA ALA A 182 -5.80 1.80 -9.65
C ALA A 182 -5.21 2.55 -8.44
N LEU A 183 -5.81 2.38 -7.25
CA LEU A 183 -5.30 2.96 -6.01
C LEU A 183 -3.92 2.41 -5.62
N TYR A 184 -3.64 1.15 -5.92
CA TYR A 184 -2.34 0.53 -5.68
C TYR A 184 -1.24 1.20 -6.52
N HIS A 185 -1.51 1.45 -7.82
CA HIS A 185 -0.58 2.21 -8.67
C HIS A 185 -0.37 3.65 -8.18
N GLN A 186 -1.43 4.30 -7.72
CA GLN A 186 -1.33 5.63 -7.09
C GLN A 186 -0.47 5.58 -5.82
N HIS A 187 -0.62 4.53 -5.00
CA HIS A 187 0.18 4.32 -3.80
C HIS A 187 1.67 4.11 -4.12
N LEU A 188 1.99 3.30 -5.12
CA LEU A 188 3.37 3.09 -5.56
C LEU A 188 4.00 4.34 -6.21
N SER A 189 3.19 5.13 -6.90
CA SER A 189 3.64 6.38 -7.54
C SER A 189 3.80 7.53 -6.55
N ALA A 190 3.20 7.43 -5.36
CA ALA A 190 3.36 8.42 -4.31
C ALA A 190 4.83 8.43 -3.85
N PRO A 191 5.46 9.62 -3.67
CA PRO A 191 6.82 9.69 -3.15
C PRO A 191 6.89 8.96 -1.80
N SER A 192 7.75 7.94 -1.72
CA SER A 192 7.98 7.21 -0.47
C SER A 192 8.28 8.23 0.64
N ARG A 193 7.84 7.93 1.88
CA ARG A 193 8.03 8.86 3.00
C ARG A 193 9.49 9.28 3.17
N GLU A 194 10.40 8.36 2.90
CA GLU A 194 11.85 8.61 2.90
C GLU A 194 12.28 9.55 1.76
N LYS A 195 11.84 9.31 0.52
CA LYS A 195 12.12 10.20 -0.61
C LYS A 195 11.56 11.60 -0.38
N ARG A 196 10.32 11.68 0.14
CA ARG A 196 9.67 12.94 0.49
C ARG A 196 10.45 13.69 1.56
N ARG A 197 10.93 12.97 2.60
CA ARG A 197 11.78 13.55 3.65
C ARG A 197 13.10 14.07 3.08
N GLN A 198 13.75 13.32 2.17
CA GLN A 198 14.99 13.74 1.53
C GLN A 198 14.81 14.97 0.63
N GLU A 199 13.72 15.03 -0.14
CA GLU A 199 13.38 16.19 -0.97
C GLU A 199 13.00 17.42 -0.12
N LEU A 200 12.40 17.19 1.06
CA LEU A 200 11.96 18.25 1.94
C LEU A 200 13.07 18.79 2.87
N ALA A 201 14.02 17.95 3.28
CA ALA A 201 15.06 18.28 4.25
C ALA A 201 15.86 19.57 3.93
N PRO A 202 16.24 19.86 2.67
CA PRO A 202 17.02 21.06 2.35
C PRO A 202 16.27 22.39 2.53
N TRP A 203 14.94 22.40 2.56
CA TRP A 203 14.17 23.66 2.53
C TRP A 203 14.35 24.51 3.77
N THR A 204 14.55 23.91 4.94
CA THR A 204 14.83 24.67 6.17
C THR A 204 16.13 25.45 6.04
N SER A 205 17.19 24.83 5.52
CA SER A 205 18.46 25.54 5.28
C SER A 205 18.31 26.64 4.23
N LYS A 206 17.55 26.38 3.15
CA LYS A 206 17.27 27.39 2.11
C LYS A 206 16.51 28.61 2.66
N LEU A 207 15.56 28.39 3.56
CA LEU A 207 14.82 29.48 4.21
C LEU A 207 15.71 30.31 5.14
N MET A 208 16.57 29.66 5.92
CA MET A 208 17.57 30.36 6.76
C MET A 208 18.53 31.18 5.90
N GLU A 209 19.00 30.63 4.77
CA GLU A 209 19.87 31.33 3.82
C GLU A 209 19.15 32.53 3.18
N TYR A 210 17.88 32.39 2.82
CA TYR A 210 17.07 33.50 2.32
C TYR A 210 16.96 34.62 3.35
N ALA A 211 16.66 34.31 4.62
CA ALA A 211 16.58 35.31 5.68
C ALA A 211 17.91 36.07 5.84
N ALA A 212 19.02 35.34 5.90
CA ALA A 212 20.35 35.93 6.00
C ALA A 212 20.69 36.85 4.80
N LYS A 213 20.44 36.40 3.57
CA LYS A 213 20.70 37.19 2.34
C LYS A 213 19.91 38.48 2.29
N ASN A 214 18.67 38.46 2.77
CA ASN A 214 17.78 39.62 2.79
C ASN A 214 17.93 40.46 4.07
N LYS A 215 18.94 40.17 4.91
CA LYS A 215 19.19 40.86 6.19
C LYS A 215 17.96 40.86 7.12
N LEU A 216 17.18 39.78 7.07
CA LEU A 216 16.05 39.55 7.95
C LEU A 216 16.51 38.80 9.20
N GLU A 217 15.75 38.93 10.28
CA GLU A 217 15.92 38.05 11.44
C GLU A 217 15.71 36.57 11.05
N PRO A 218 16.39 35.62 11.72
CA PRO A 218 16.19 34.20 11.47
C PRO A 218 14.71 33.79 11.65
N PRO A 219 14.18 32.90 10.79
CA PRO A 219 12.82 32.41 10.92
C PRO A 219 12.62 31.67 12.25
N LYS A 220 11.53 32.01 12.95
CA LYS A 220 11.08 31.31 14.16
C LYS A 220 10.07 30.23 13.77
N PHE A 221 10.13 29.10 14.48
CA PHE A 221 9.28 27.94 14.22
C PHE A 221 8.47 27.62 15.48
N GLU A 222 7.15 27.74 15.37
CA GLU A 222 6.21 27.42 16.45
C GLU A 222 5.53 26.09 16.13
N PHE A 223 5.36 25.23 17.14
CA PHE A 223 4.84 23.88 16.97
C PHE A 223 3.60 23.62 17.83
N GLU A 224 2.56 23.06 17.21
CA GLU A 224 1.32 22.63 17.86
C GLU A 224 1.07 21.15 17.54
N SER A 225 0.51 20.40 18.48
CA SER A 225 0.09 19.01 18.29
C SER A 225 -1.42 18.89 18.37
N ASN A 226 -2.00 17.96 17.63
CA ASN A 226 -3.41 17.59 17.78
C ASN A 226 -3.72 16.79 19.08
N GLY A 227 -2.70 16.46 19.88
CA GLY A 227 -2.86 15.75 21.16
C GLY A 227 -3.14 14.24 21.04
N ALA A 228 -3.18 13.70 19.82
CA ALA A 228 -3.38 12.28 19.58
C ALA A 228 -2.13 11.46 19.94
N GLN A 229 -2.24 10.12 19.93
CA GLN A 229 -1.13 9.19 20.16
C GLN A 229 -0.96 8.22 18.98
N GLY A 230 0.24 7.66 18.82
CA GLY A 230 0.51 6.68 17.76
C GLY A 230 0.50 7.28 16.35
N GLN A 231 -0.16 6.60 15.41
CA GLN A 231 -0.20 6.98 13.98
C GLN A 231 -1.10 8.19 13.70
N GLU A 232 -1.94 8.59 14.65
CA GLU A 232 -2.84 9.75 14.51
C GLU A 232 -2.20 11.08 14.93
N ILE A 233 -0.98 11.03 15.48
CA ILE A 233 -0.24 12.24 15.87
C ILE A 233 -0.05 13.13 14.64
N THR A 234 -0.52 14.37 14.74
CA THR A 234 -0.30 15.41 13.74
C THR A 234 0.32 16.63 14.38
N TRP A 235 1.48 17.02 13.87
CA TRP A 235 2.20 18.24 14.23
C TRP A 235 1.94 19.33 13.19
N SER A 236 1.60 20.53 13.67
CA SER A 236 1.54 21.76 12.88
C SER A 236 2.76 22.61 13.22
N CYS A 237 3.48 23.09 12.21
CA CYS A 237 4.59 24.02 12.34
C CYS A 237 4.24 25.34 11.64
N ILE A 238 4.34 26.46 12.35
CA ILE A 238 4.16 27.81 11.82
C ILE A 238 5.52 28.47 11.67
N VAL A 239 5.80 29.04 10.50
CA VAL A 239 7.00 29.82 10.22
C VAL A 239 6.69 31.30 10.39
N VAL A 240 7.40 31.96 11.31
CA VAL A 240 7.34 33.40 11.54
C VAL A 240 8.64 34.04 11.07
N LEU A 241 8.56 35.00 10.15
CA LEU A 241 9.72 35.73 9.63
C LEU A 241 9.40 37.23 9.63
N GLY A 242 10.28 38.06 10.21
CA GLY A 242 10.04 39.50 10.35
C GLY A 242 8.78 39.84 11.15
N GLY A 243 8.45 39.03 12.16
CA GLY A 243 7.26 39.22 13.00
C GLY A 243 5.93 38.80 12.36
N ARG A 244 5.93 38.29 11.11
CA ARG A 244 4.71 37.84 10.43
C ARG A 244 4.72 36.34 10.18
N GLN A 245 3.56 35.70 10.35
CA GLN A 245 3.38 34.31 9.92
C GLN A 245 3.42 34.24 8.39
N VAL A 246 4.35 33.45 7.86
CA VAL A 246 4.60 33.34 6.40
C VAL A 246 3.99 32.06 5.84
N ALA A 247 4.08 30.96 6.58
CA ALA A 247 3.54 29.67 6.16
C ALA A 247 3.25 28.77 7.36
N ARG A 248 2.44 27.74 7.12
CA ARG A 248 2.15 26.64 8.05
C ARG A 248 2.31 25.32 7.31
N GLY A 249 2.92 24.33 7.96
CA GLY A 249 3.06 22.97 7.43
C GLY A 249 2.65 21.94 8.47
N THR A 250 1.97 20.88 8.04
CA THR A 250 1.45 19.81 8.93
C THR A 250 2.01 18.44 8.55
N ALA A 251 2.43 17.64 9.53
CA ALA A 251 2.93 16.28 9.30
C ALA A 251 2.86 15.38 10.55
N GLY A 252 3.11 14.08 10.38
CA GLY A 252 3.18 13.13 11.50
C GLY A 252 4.40 13.27 12.42
N SER A 253 5.32 14.21 12.14
CA SER A 253 6.46 14.52 13.01
C SER A 253 6.80 16.01 12.99
N LYS A 254 7.33 16.55 14.10
CA LYS A 254 7.80 17.95 14.18
C LYS A 254 8.79 18.29 13.07
N LEU A 255 9.73 17.39 12.80
CA LEU A 255 10.79 17.63 11.82
C LEU A 255 10.23 17.72 10.40
N GLU A 256 9.33 16.80 10.03
CA GLU A 256 8.67 16.80 8.73
C GLU A 256 7.77 18.04 8.57
N ALA A 257 7.00 18.39 9.60
CA ALA A 257 6.15 19.59 9.61
C ALA A 257 6.99 20.87 9.42
N LYS A 258 8.16 20.95 10.06
CA LYS A 258 9.11 22.05 9.89
C LYS A 258 9.62 22.17 8.45
N HIS A 259 10.00 21.06 7.83
CA HIS A 259 10.50 21.07 6.46
C HIS A 259 9.41 21.47 5.45
N ILE A 260 8.17 20.98 5.63
CA ILE A 260 7.01 21.39 4.83
C ILE A 260 6.76 22.89 4.98
N ALA A 261 6.67 23.39 6.22
CA ALA A 261 6.44 24.81 6.47
C ALA A 261 7.57 25.69 5.90
N SER A 262 8.81 25.20 5.92
CA SER A 262 9.95 25.89 5.31
C SER A 262 9.85 25.95 3.77
N ALA A 263 9.39 24.86 3.14
CA ALA A 263 9.19 24.81 1.70
C ALA A 263 8.07 25.76 1.26
N ASP A 264 6.96 25.78 1.99
CA ASP A 264 5.83 26.67 1.72
C ASP A 264 6.20 28.13 1.93
N ALA A 265 6.96 28.45 2.99
CA ALA A 265 7.48 29.79 3.20
C ALA A 265 8.34 30.25 2.02
N MET A 266 9.25 29.39 1.52
CA MET A 266 10.10 29.71 0.37
C MET A 266 9.30 29.90 -0.94
N ARG A 267 8.13 29.30 -1.08
CA ARG A 267 7.22 29.54 -2.22
C ARG A 267 6.45 30.85 -2.08
N ALA A 268 6.08 31.22 -0.85
CA ALA A 268 5.31 32.42 -0.56
C ALA A 268 6.16 33.70 -0.53
N LEU A 269 7.48 33.59 -0.33
CA LEU A 269 8.38 34.73 -0.25
C LEU A 269 8.72 35.30 -1.65
N PRO A 270 8.82 36.63 -1.81
CA PRO A 270 9.19 37.25 -3.08
C PRO A 270 10.58 36.80 -3.54
N GLN A 271 10.67 36.31 -4.78
CA GLN A 271 11.94 35.98 -5.43
C GLN A 271 12.58 37.25 -5.98
N HIS A 272 13.30 38.01 -5.15
CA HIS A 272 14.08 39.14 -5.65
C HIS A 272 15.36 38.65 -6.34
N GLY A 273 15.37 38.70 -7.68
CA GLY A 273 16.46 39.04 -8.65
C GLY A 273 17.91 38.52 -8.50
N GLY A 274 18.32 37.95 -7.38
CA GLY A 274 19.71 37.55 -7.08
C GLY A 274 20.17 36.29 -7.82
N ASP A 275 19.24 35.52 -8.38
CA ASP A 275 19.54 34.26 -9.06
C ASP A 275 20.32 34.47 -10.37
N GLN A 276 20.10 35.56 -11.10
CA GLN A 276 20.88 35.81 -12.33
C GLN A 276 22.35 36.13 -12.06
N ALA A 277 22.66 36.87 -10.99
CA ALA A 277 24.03 37.19 -10.62
C ALA A 277 24.79 35.95 -10.14
N ALA A 278 24.15 35.10 -9.34
CA ALA A 278 24.73 33.84 -8.86
C ALA A 278 24.88 32.79 -9.98
N LEU A 279 23.91 32.69 -10.91
CA LEU A 279 24.03 31.86 -12.11
C LEU A 279 25.13 32.37 -13.05
N ASN A 280 25.26 33.68 -13.23
CA ASN A 280 26.31 34.28 -14.05
C ASN A 280 27.70 34.09 -13.44
N GLN A 281 27.84 34.16 -12.11
CA GLN A 281 29.09 33.82 -11.42
C GLN A 281 29.43 32.32 -11.55
N ARG A 282 28.44 31.42 -11.44
CA ARG A 282 28.65 29.98 -11.65
C ARG A 282 29.01 29.65 -13.11
N ARG A 283 28.38 30.32 -14.09
CA ARG A 283 28.72 30.21 -15.52
C ARG A 283 30.14 30.70 -15.80
N LYS A 284 30.52 31.89 -15.30
CA LYS A 284 31.89 32.43 -15.41
C LYS A 284 32.93 31.49 -14.78
N LYS A 285 32.65 30.93 -13.60
CA LYS A 285 33.56 30.00 -12.92
C LYS A 285 33.72 28.69 -13.70
N LYS A 286 32.64 28.14 -14.28
CA LYS A 286 32.69 26.97 -15.16
C LYS A 286 33.47 27.25 -16.46
N GLU A 287 33.29 28.42 -17.07
CA GLU A 287 34.05 28.81 -18.27
C GLU A 287 35.54 28.98 -17.99
N LEU A 288 35.91 29.59 -16.86
CA LEU A 288 37.29 29.72 -16.42
C LEU A 288 37.94 28.36 -16.20
N PHE A 289 37.25 27.42 -15.54
CA PHE A 289 37.73 26.04 -15.40
C PHE A 289 37.90 25.33 -16.75
N ARG A 290 36.97 25.53 -17.69
CA ARG A 290 37.04 24.93 -19.03
C ARG A 290 38.18 25.52 -19.88
N LYS A 291 38.49 26.81 -19.73
CA LYS A 291 39.65 27.46 -20.37
C LYS A 291 40.97 27.00 -19.76
N ALA A 292 41.04 26.86 -18.44
CA ALA A 292 42.24 26.34 -17.75
C ALA A 292 42.56 24.89 -18.15
N ALA A 293 41.54 24.05 -18.35
CA ALA A 293 41.72 22.67 -18.82
C ALA A 293 42.20 22.57 -20.29
N ARG A 294 41.87 23.54 -21.14
CA ARG A 294 42.33 23.59 -22.54
C ARG A 294 43.73 24.19 -22.72
N GLY A 295 44.24 24.91 -21.73
CA GLY A 295 45.58 25.54 -21.78
C GLY A 295 46.74 24.64 -21.36
N ARG A 296 46.49 23.38 -20.95
CA ARG A 296 47.51 22.43 -20.47
C ARG A 296 47.73 21.21 -21.39
N GLY A 297 47.38 21.31 -22.67
CA GLY A 297 47.61 20.25 -23.66
C GLY A 297 48.16 20.79 -24.96
N GLY A 298 49.46 21.06 -25.00
CA GLY A 298 50.14 21.57 -26.20
C GLY A 298 51.64 21.32 -26.16
N GLY A 299 52.05 20.10 -26.50
CA GLY A 299 53.44 19.74 -26.74
C GLY A 299 53.61 18.24 -27.00
N ALA A 300 54.33 17.93 -28.09
CA ALA A 300 54.80 16.60 -28.55
C ALA A 300 53.91 15.81 -29.54
N VAL A 301 54.05 16.27 -30.78
CA VAL A 301 54.16 15.55 -32.07
C VAL A 301 54.48 14.04 -32.01
N GLY A 302 53.63 13.25 -32.68
CA GLY A 302 53.99 12.25 -33.71
C GLY A 302 54.74 10.97 -33.32
N MET A 303 54.03 9.84 -33.27
CA MET A 303 54.41 8.58 -33.95
C MET A 303 53.30 7.52 -33.80
N GLN A 304 52.94 6.87 -34.90
CA GLN A 304 52.09 5.66 -34.92
C GLN A 304 52.85 4.45 -34.34
N PRO A 305 52.21 3.48 -33.67
CA PRO A 305 52.82 2.18 -33.44
C PRO A 305 52.20 1.10 -34.33
N MET A 306 53.11 0.41 -35.04
CA MET A 306 52.93 -0.92 -35.61
C MET A 306 52.81 -1.98 -34.51
N ALA A 307 52.12 -3.06 -34.86
CA ALA A 307 51.87 -4.23 -34.03
C ALA A 307 53.14 -4.97 -33.59
N GLY A 308 53.10 -5.54 -32.39
CA GLY A 308 54.08 -6.50 -31.88
C GLY A 308 53.59 -7.16 -30.59
N HIS A 309 53.20 -8.43 -30.70
CA HIS A 309 53.00 -9.33 -29.57
C HIS A 309 54.32 -9.53 -28.80
N VAL A 310 54.23 -9.67 -27.46
CA VAL A 310 54.51 -10.87 -26.64
C VAL A 310 54.70 -10.39 -25.20
N GLY A 311 53.99 -11.01 -24.26
CA GLY A 311 53.93 -10.60 -22.86
C GLY A 311 55.07 -11.08 -21.99
N ALA A 312 55.21 -10.43 -20.84
CA ALA A 312 55.56 -10.99 -19.53
C ALA A 312 55.36 -9.89 -18.47
N GLY A 313 55.06 -10.30 -17.24
CA GLY A 313 54.44 -9.48 -16.21
C GLY A 313 55.23 -8.28 -15.67
N MET A 314 54.50 -7.45 -14.92
CA MET A 314 55.08 -6.51 -13.97
C MET A 314 54.20 -6.40 -12.70
N PRO A 315 54.82 -6.14 -11.54
CA PRO A 315 54.18 -5.94 -10.25
C PRO A 315 53.94 -4.45 -9.93
N GLY A 316 53.06 -4.18 -8.95
CA GLY A 316 53.23 -3.15 -7.92
C GLY A 316 53.02 -1.65 -8.26
N GLY A 317 52.14 -1.01 -7.47
CA GLY A 317 52.45 0.28 -6.83
C GLY A 317 51.98 1.57 -7.48
N LEU A 318 50.99 2.23 -6.84
CA LEU A 318 50.78 3.69 -6.77
C LEU A 318 49.71 3.88 -5.67
N GLY A 319 49.90 4.58 -4.56
CA GLY A 319 50.75 5.73 -4.29
C GLY A 319 49.85 6.85 -3.76
N THR A 320 49.64 6.88 -2.44
CA THR A 320 48.93 7.94 -1.71
C THR A 320 49.78 9.19 -1.55
N VAL A 321 49.20 10.39 -1.74
CA VAL A 321 49.69 11.65 -1.16
C VAL A 321 48.50 12.38 -0.53
N GLY A 322 48.65 12.67 0.77
CA GLY A 322 47.59 13.20 1.64
C GLY A 322 47.55 14.73 1.76
N GLY A 323 46.52 15.18 2.46
CA GLY A 323 46.31 16.56 2.92
C GLY A 323 45.33 16.56 4.10
N THR A 324 45.92 16.74 5.28
CA THR A 324 45.46 16.77 6.67
C THR A 324 44.15 17.50 7.04
N GLY A 325 43.42 16.92 8.00
CA GLY A 325 42.43 17.59 8.86
C GLY A 325 42.22 16.78 10.15
N MET A 326 42.47 17.41 11.29
CA MET A 326 42.73 16.82 12.63
C MET A 326 41.64 15.92 13.22
N ALA A 327 42.11 14.92 13.97
CA ALA A 327 41.35 13.98 14.79
C ALA A 327 40.88 14.60 16.13
N GLY A 328 39.71 14.18 16.59
CA GLY A 328 39.33 14.12 18.00
C GLY A 328 39.17 12.66 18.41
N LEU A 329 40.02 12.23 19.34
CA LEU A 329 40.19 10.86 19.84
C LEU A 329 39.02 10.38 20.72
N GLY A 330 38.80 9.06 20.69
CA GLY A 330 37.98 8.30 21.64
C GLY A 330 37.96 6.80 21.32
N THR A 331 39.06 6.11 21.60
CA THR A 331 39.26 4.63 21.50
C THR A 331 38.61 3.95 22.73
N ILE A 332 38.04 2.73 22.68
CA ILE A 332 38.62 1.38 22.95
C ILE A 332 37.43 0.39 22.87
N ALA A 333 37.34 -0.56 21.94
CA ALA A 333 37.96 -1.90 21.83
C ALA A 333 37.24 -3.05 22.58
N GLY A 334 37.15 -4.21 21.91
CA GLY A 334 36.76 -5.52 22.48
C GLY A 334 35.87 -6.35 21.54
N THR A 335 36.39 -6.95 20.46
CA THR A 335 36.83 -8.38 20.32
C THR A 335 35.72 -9.43 20.42
N GLY A 336 35.57 -10.25 19.35
CA GLY A 336 35.40 -11.70 19.53
C GLY A 336 34.29 -12.41 18.74
N MET A 337 34.74 -13.14 17.71
CA MET A 337 34.32 -14.49 17.28
C MET A 337 32.97 -14.72 16.58
N ALA A 338 33.12 -15.24 15.35
CA ALA A 338 32.15 -16.05 14.63
C ALA A 338 31.82 -17.32 15.44
N GLY A 339 30.52 -17.62 15.56
CA GLY A 339 30.01 -18.85 16.12
C GLY A 339 29.12 -19.57 15.10
N LEU A 340 29.65 -20.65 14.53
CA LEU A 340 28.85 -21.74 13.96
C LEU A 340 28.05 -22.38 15.10
N GLY A 341 26.72 -22.36 14.98
CA GLY A 341 25.81 -23.03 15.89
C GLY A 341 24.88 -23.97 15.12
N THR A 342 25.21 -25.25 15.16
CA THR A 342 24.35 -26.38 14.83
C THR A 342 23.17 -26.43 15.81
N ILE A 343 21.94 -26.44 15.32
CA ILE A 343 20.80 -27.00 16.05
C ILE A 343 20.30 -28.19 15.24
N GLY A 344 20.59 -29.39 15.76
CA GLY A 344 20.04 -30.63 15.28
C GLY A 344 18.61 -30.80 15.79
N GLY A 345 17.70 -31.12 14.86
CA GLY A 345 16.43 -31.79 15.12
C GLY A 345 16.34 -32.96 14.15
N THR A 346 16.64 -34.16 14.64
CA THR A 346 16.52 -35.45 13.94
C THR A 346 15.07 -35.94 13.94
N GLY A 347 14.57 -36.43 12.80
CA GLY A 347 13.24 -37.05 12.76
C GLY A 347 12.68 -37.49 11.40
N MET A 348 13.47 -38.25 10.63
CA MET A 348 13.10 -39.23 9.59
C MET A 348 12.22 -38.86 8.38
N ALA A 349 12.85 -39.06 7.22
CA ALA A 349 12.29 -39.14 5.88
C ALA A 349 11.51 -40.45 5.64
N GLY A 350 10.53 -40.39 4.75
CA GLY A 350 9.86 -41.53 4.12
C GLY A 350 9.44 -41.14 2.70
N LEU A 351 10.06 -41.83 1.74
CA LEU A 351 10.00 -41.66 0.29
C LEU A 351 8.60 -41.69 -0.32
N GLY A 352 8.45 -40.95 -1.42
CA GLY A 352 7.29 -41.06 -2.31
C GLY A 352 7.36 -40.14 -3.53
N THR A 353 8.43 -40.25 -4.32
CA THR A 353 8.42 -39.72 -5.70
C THR A 353 7.49 -40.60 -6.52
N ILE A 354 6.28 -40.11 -6.79
CA ILE A 354 5.47 -40.61 -7.91
C ILE A 354 5.41 -39.49 -8.93
N GLY A 355 6.25 -39.63 -9.96
CA GLY A 355 6.03 -38.96 -11.23
C GLY A 355 4.72 -39.48 -11.80
N GLY A 356 3.72 -38.61 -11.79
CA GLY A 356 2.56 -38.70 -12.66
C GLY A 356 2.59 -37.47 -13.57
N THR A 357 3.08 -37.64 -14.80
CA THR A 357 2.77 -36.72 -15.89
C THR A 357 1.27 -36.85 -16.19
N GLY A 358 0.45 -36.12 -15.44
CA GLY A 358 -0.95 -35.91 -15.73
C GLY A 358 -1.12 -34.54 -16.39
N MET A 359 -1.27 -34.53 -17.71
CA MET A 359 -1.81 -33.37 -18.41
C MET A 359 -3.26 -33.14 -17.94
N ALA A 360 -3.44 -32.21 -17.00
CA ALA A 360 -4.74 -31.64 -16.67
C ALA A 360 -4.52 -30.21 -16.16
N GLY A 361 -4.30 -29.27 -17.09
CA GLY A 361 -4.05 -27.88 -16.72
C GLY A 361 -3.91 -26.88 -17.86
N MET A 362 -4.30 -27.23 -19.09
CA MET A 362 -4.28 -26.30 -20.24
C MET A 362 -5.65 -26.09 -20.87
N THR A 363 -6.73 -26.33 -20.14
CA THR A 363 -8.10 -26.00 -20.58
C THR A 363 -8.77 -24.89 -19.76
N LEU A 364 -8.22 -24.51 -18.60
CA LEU A 364 -8.83 -23.48 -17.75
C LEU A 364 -8.49 -22.05 -18.16
N LEU A 365 -7.39 -21.80 -18.87
CA LEU A 365 -6.93 -20.44 -19.18
C LEU A 365 -7.60 -19.83 -20.42
N GLU A 366 -8.12 -20.62 -21.35
CA GLU A 366 -8.85 -20.11 -22.52
C GLU A 366 -10.33 -19.79 -22.24
N MET A 367 -10.88 -20.23 -21.09
CA MET A 367 -12.30 -20.02 -20.76
C MET A 367 -12.61 -18.68 -20.08
N PHE A 368 -11.61 -17.85 -19.76
CA PHE A 368 -11.79 -16.61 -19.00
C PHE A 368 -11.58 -15.30 -19.78
N ALA A 369 -11.48 -15.36 -21.11
CA ALA A 369 -11.44 -14.15 -21.95
C ALA A 369 -12.84 -13.82 -22.53
N PRO A 370 -13.38 -12.59 -22.35
CA PRO A 370 -14.56 -12.17 -23.09
C PRO A 370 -14.22 -12.08 -24.58
N GLN A 371 -14.87 -12.90 -25.40
CA GLN A 371 -14.75 -12.86 -26.86
C GLN A 371 -15.31 -11.52 -27.39
N PRO A 372 -14.62 -10.84 -28.32
CA PRO A 372 -15.16 -9.64 -28.95
C PRO A 372 -16.39 -9.99 -29.80
N THR A 373 -17.47 -9.24 -29.61
CA THR A 373 -18.70 -9.31 -30.41
C THR A 373 -18.38 -9.21 -31.90
N GLN A 374 -18.54 -10.31 -32.63
CA GLN A 374 -18.54 -10.31 -34.09
C GLN A 374 -19.86 -9.72 -34.58
N THR A 375 -19.81 -8.52 -35.14
CA THR A 375 -20.88 -7.94 -35.96
C THR A 375 -21.02 -8.76 -37.24
N GLN A 376 -22.15 -9.46 -37.40
CA GLN A 376 -22.49 -10.10 -38.68
C GLN A 376 -22.82 -9.03 -39.74
N PRO A 377 -22.37 -9.19 -41.00
CA PRO A 377 -22.80 -8.33 -42.10
C PRO A 377 -24.23 -8.71 -42.57
N PRO A 378 -24.98 -7.75 -43.15
CA PRO A 378 -26.37 -7.98 -43.55
C PRO A 378 -26.47 -8.95 -44.75
N PRO A 379 -27.59 -9.68 -44.89
CA PRO A 379 -27.77 -10.65 -45.97
C PRO A 379 -27.93 -9.94 -47.32
N PRO A 380 -27.41 -10.53 -48.42
CA PRO A 380 -27.56 -9.98 -49.76
C PRO A 380 -29.02 -10.13 -50.21
N GLY A 381 -29.62 -9.01 -50.63
CA GLY A 381 -30.92 -9.02 -51.27
C GLY A 381 -30.86 -9.72 -52.64
N SER A 382 -31.93 -10.42 -52.97
CA SER A 382 -32.25 -10.78 -54.35
C SER A 382 -33.75 -10.62 -54.57
N ARG A 383 -34.03 -10.02 -55.73
CA ARG A 383 -35.32 -9.76 -56.37
C ARG A 383 -36.32 -10.91 -56.34
#